data_AF-A0A349KKY8-F1
#
_entry.id   AF-A0A349KKY8-F1
#
_cell.length_a   1.000
_cell.length_b   1.000
_cell.length_c   1.000
_cell.angle_alpha   90.00
_cell.angle_beta   90.00
_cell.angle_gamma   90.00
#
_symmetry.space_group_name_H-M   'P 1'
#
loop_
_entity.id
_entity.type
_entity.pdbx_description
1 polymer ?
#
loop_
_entity_poly.entity_id
_entity_poly.type
_entity_poly.pdbx_seq_one_letter_code
_entity_poly.pdbx_strand_id
1 'polypeptide(L)'
;MHQGRVRAFLVRLCKQYDVADDLAQETFINAFRKLSSYKGTGSFSGWLYRIAYHCFLQHRRSVSRRLEVTDDYIGQLEVLSDRYDSISTEQMDMEQALA
;
A
#
# COMPACT_ATOMS: atom_id res chain seq x y z
N MET A 1 18.78 -7.67 -20.02
CA MET A 1 19.45 -6.42 -19.56
C MET A 1 18.52 -5.32 -19.03
N HIS A 2 17.19 -5.34 -19.27
CA HIS A 2 16.28 -4.31 -18.75
C HIS A 2 15.73 -4.61 -17.34
N GLN A 3 15.52 -5.89 -17.02
CA GLN A 3 14.94 -6.31 -15.75
C GLN A 3 15.75 -5.84 -14.52
N GLY A 4 17.06 -6.08 -14.49
CA GLY A 4 17.91 -5.56 -13.41
C GLY A 4 17.91 -4.04 -13.26
N ARG A 5 17.82 -3.28 -14.36
CA ARG A 5 17.78 -1.81 -14.33
C ARG A 5 16.43 -1.28 -13.83
N VAL A 6 15.32 -1.85 -14.30
CA VAL A 6 13.96 -1.52 -13.83
C VAL A 6 13.79 -1.86 -12.36
N ARG A 7 14.24 -3.06 -11.94
CA ARG A 7 14.24 -3.46 -10.53
C ARG A 7 15.05 -2.49 -9.68
N ALA A 8 16.27 -2.16 -10.09
CA ALA A 8 17.11 -1.23 -9.33
C ALA A 8 16.51 0.18 -9.24
N PHE A 9 15.79 0.64 -10.28
CA PHE A 9 15.01 1.87 -10.23
C PHE A 9 13.86 1.77 -9.22
N LEU A 10 13.09 0.68 -9.24
CA LEU A 10 11.98 0.45 -8.31
C LEU A 10 12.44 0.28 -6.86
N VAL A 11 13.57 -0.39 -6.60
CA VAL A 11 14.18 -0.50 -5.26
C VAL A 11 14.45 0.88 -4.67
N ARG A 12 14.97 1.82 -5.47
CA ARG A 12 15.23 3.20 -5.02
C ARG A 12 13.95 3.95 -4.66
N LEU A 13 12.83 3.65 -5.33
CA LEU A 13 11.54 4.27 -5.08
C LEU A 13 10.80 3.65 -3.88
N CYS A 14 10.77 2.32 -3.79
CA CYS A 14 9.99 1.59 -2.80
C CYS A 14 10.73 1.46 -1.45
N LYS A 15 12.07 1.46 -1.46
CA LYS A 15 12.92 1.16 -0.30
C LYS A 15 12.65 -0.23 0.33
N GLN A 16 11.99 -1.10 -0.41
CA GLN A 16 11.61 -2.46 -0.03
C GLN A 16 11.87 -3.37 -1.23
N TYR A 17 12.63 -4.46 -1.03
CA TYR A 17 13.14 -5.30 -2.12
C TYR A 17 12.05 -6.20 -2.71
N ASP A 18 11.25 -6.80 -1.86
CA ASP A 18 10.07 -7.62 -2.18
C ASP A 18 9.05 -6.83 -3.03
N VAL A 19 8.67 -5.64 -2.57
CA VAL A 19 7.76 -4.76 -3.32
C VAL A 19 8.35 -4.37 -4.66
N ALA A 20 9.66 -4.08 -4.72
CA ALA A 20 10.32 -3.74 -5.97
C ALA A 20 10.34 -4.92 -6.96
N ASP A 21 10.46 -6.16 -6.47
CA ASP A 21 10.39 -7.37 -7.29
C ASP A 21 9.00 -7.57 -7.88
N ASP A 22 7.94 -7.41 -7.08
CA ASP A 22 6.56 -7.52 -7.55
C ASP A 22 6.23 -6.44 -8.59
N LEU A 23 6.60 -5.19 -8.32
CA LEU A 23 6.38 -4.09 -9.26
C LEU A 23 7.20 -4.24 -10.54
N ALA A 24 8.40 -4.83 -10.47
CA ALA A 24 9.19 -5.11 -11.65
C ALA A 24 8.48 -6.15 -12.53
N GLN A 25 7.94 -7.23 -11.94
CA GLN A 25 7.15 -8.21 -12.67
C GLN A 25 5.93 -7.57 -13.33
N GLU A 26 5.14 -6.80 -12.57
CA GLU A 26 3.95 -6.12 -13.07
C GLU A 26 4.29 -5.16 -14.22
N THR A 27 5.42 -4.46 -14.11
CA THR A 27 5.94 -3.57 -15.17
C THR A 27 6.12 -4.32 -16.49
N PHE A 28 6.77 -5.49 -16.48
CA PHE A 28 7.02 -6.24 -17.70
C PHE A 28 5.75 -6.87 -18.28
N ILE A 29 4.83 -7.32 -17.43
CA ILE A 29 3.50 -7.79 -17.87
C ILE A 29 2.74 -6.65 -18.56
N ASN A 30 2.73 -5.46 -17.95
CA ASN A 30 2.08 -4.28 -18.50
C ASN A 30 2.77 -3.78 -19.78
N ALA A 31 4.10 -3.85 -19.85
CA ALA A 31 4.86 -3.52 -21.04
C ALA A 31 4.54 -4.48 -22.19
N PHE A 32 4.48 -5.79 -21.93
CA PHE A 32 4.11 -6.77 -22.94
C PHE A 32 2.70 -6.50 -23.50
N ARG A 33 1.72 -6.26 -22.62
CA ARG A 33 0.35 -5.91 -23.01
C ARG A 33 0.24 -4.63 -23.83
N LYS A 34 1.12 -3.65 -23.57
CA LYS A 34 1.12 -2.34 -24.24
C LYS A 34 2.09 -2.26 -25.42
N LEU A 35 2.82 -3.34 -25.73
CA LEU A 35 3.90 -3.30 -26.71
C LEU A 35 3.43 -2.86 -28.09
N SER A 36 2.23 -3.30 -28.52
CA SER A 36 1.62 -2.90 -29.80
C SER A 36 1.31 -1.39 -29.90
N SER A 37 1.18 -0.70 -28.76
CA SER A 37 0.94 0.75 -28.70
C SER A 37 2.22 1.59 -28.63
N TYR A 38 3.40 0.95 -28.50
CA TYR A 38 4.65 1.67 -28.49
C TYR A 38 4.96 2.16 -29.91
N LYS A 39 4.80 3.47 -30.12
CA LYS A 39 4.99 4.13 -31.44
C LYS A 39 6.46 4.34 -31.82
N GLY A 40 7.43 3.89 -31.02
CA GLY A 40 8.85 4.13 -31.26
C GLY A 40 9.30 5.58 -31.03
N THR A 41 8.41 6.46 -30.56
CA THR A 41 8.76 7.85 -30.26
C THR A 41 9.53 7.93 -28.93
N GLY A 42 10.83 8.23 -29.01
CA GLY A 42 11.74 8.23 -27.86
C GLY A 42 12.29 6.84 -27.52
N SER A 43 13.09 6.74 -26.44
CA SER A 43 13.76 5.48 -26.09
C SER A 43 12.81 4.46 -25.47
N PHE A 44 12.97 3.18 -25.85
CA PHE A 44 12.23 2.07 -25.24
C PHE A 44 12.41 2.03 -23.73
N SER A 45 13.63 2.29 -23.25
CA SER A 45 13.93 2.40 -21.82
C SER A 45 13.11 3.49 -21.12
N GLY A 46 12.97 4.67 -21.73
CA GLY A 46 12.16 5.76 -21.17
C GLY A 46 10.67 5.40 -21.11
N TRP A 47 10.16 4.74 -22.15
CA TRP A 47 8.80 4.22 -22.16
C TRP A 47 8.58 3.16 -21.08
N LEU A 48 9.53 2.23 -20.91
CA LEU A 48 9.47 1.20 -19.88
C LEU A 48 9.52 1.77 -18.46
N TYR A 49 10.38 2.78 -18.21
CA TYR A 49 10.42 3.48 -16.93
C TYR A 49 9.13 4.24 -16.62
N ARG A 50 8.44 4.78 -17.63
CA ARG A 50 7.12 5.38 -17.44
C ARG A 50 6.12 4.35 -16.92
N ILE A 51 6.10 3.14 -17.49
CA ILE A 51 5.25 2.04 -17.01
C ILE A 51 5.62 1.69 -15.56
N ALA A 52 6.91 1.52 -15.26
CA ALA A 52 7.39 1.20 -13.92
C ALA A 52 6.95 2.24 -12.89
N TYR A 53 7.09 3.53 -13.22
CA TYR A 53 6.68 4.62 -12.36
C TYR A 53 5.15 4.64 -12.14
N HIS A 54 4.36 4.31 -13.16
CA HIS A 54 2.92 4.17 -13.00
C HIS A 54 2.54 3.02 -12.05
N CYS A 55 3.19 1.85 -12.14
CA CYS A 55 2.99 0.75 -11.20
C CYS A 55 3.33 1.18 -9.77
N PHE A 56 4.48 1.84 -9.57
CA PHE A 56 4.85 2.40 -8.27
C PHE A 56 3.80 3.37 -7.70
N LEU A 57 3.30 4.30 -8.52
CA LEU A 57 2.27 5.24 -8.08
C LEU A 57 0.94 4.55 -7.73
N GLN A 58 0.55 3.49 -8.46
CA GLN A 58 -0.61 2.69 -8.11
C GLN A 58 -0.44 1.99 -6.76
N HIS A 59 0.71 1.35 -6.56
CA HIS A 59 1.06 0.70 -5.30
C HIS A 59 1.03 1.69 -4.14
N ARG A 60 1.70 2.84 -4.26
CA ARG A 60 1.71 3.88 -3.22
C ARG A 60 0.30 4.37 -2.86
N ARG A 61 -0.56 4.58 -3.86
CA ARG A 61 -1.97 4.95 -3.63
C ARG A 61 -2.74 3.83 -2.91
N SER A 62 -2.49 2.57 -3.28
CA SER A 62 -3.14 1.44 -2.62
C SER A 62 -2.70 1.28 -1.17
N VAL A 63 -1.42 1.51 -0.87
CA VAL A 63 -0.89 1.48 0.51
C VAL A 63 -1.50 2.60 1.34
N SER A 64 -1.54 3.84 0.83
CA SER A 64 -2.17 4.98 1.53
C SER A 64 -3.60 4.68 1.94
N ARG A 65 -4.44 4.21 0.99
CA ARG A 65 -5.84 3.84 1.28
C ARG A 65 -5.96 2.73 2.31
N ARG A 66 -5.06 1.75 2.30
CA ARG A 66 -5.08 0.67 3.29
C ARG A 66 -4.74 1.19 4.69
N LEU A 67 -3.81 2.13 4.79
CA LEU A 67 -3.44 2.76 6.06
C LEU A 67 -4.59 3.60 6.61
N GLU A 68 -5.24 4.44 5.78
CA GLU A 68 -6.43 5.22 6.16
C GLU A 68 -7.53 4.31 6.73
N VAL A 69 -7.85 3.23 6.04
CA VAL A 69 -8.85 2.26 6.49
C VAL A 69 -8.44 1.61 7.83
N THR A 70 -7.16 1.29 7.99
CA THR A 70 -6.67 0.65 9.23
C THR A 70 -6.75 1.60 10.42
N ASP A 71 -6.41 2.88 10.21
CA ASP A 71 -6.51 3.94 11.22
C ASP A 71 -7.96 4.14 11.69
N ASP A 72 -8.91 4.18 10.74
CA ASP A 72 -10.35 4.26 11.02
C ASP A 72 -10.83 3.07 11.87
N TYR A 73 -10.36 1.85 11.59
CA TYR A 73 -10.71 0.66 12.37
C TYR A 73 -10.09 0.68 13.77
N ILE A 74 -8.83 1.09 13.90
CA ILE A 74 -8.16 1.20 15.20
C ILE A 74 -8.89 2.21 16.08
N GLY A 75 -9.22 3.39 15.55
CA GLY A 75 -9.99 4.40 16.30
C GLY A 75 -11.36 3.90 16.77
N GLN A 76 -12.05 3.09 15.95
CA GLN A 76 -13.32 2.47 16.37
C GLN A 76 -13.13 1.46 17.50
N LEU A 77 -12.06 0.67 17.47
CA LEU A 77 -11.75 -0.31 18.52
C LEU A 77 -11.39 0.38 19.85
N GLU A 78 -10.63 1.47 19.80
CA GLU A 78 -10.29 2.28 20.98
C GLU A 78 -11.55 2.84 21.64
N VAL A 79 -12.47 3.44 20.88
CA VAL A 79 -13.76 3.96 21.41
C VAL A 79 -14.62 2.85 22.03
N LEU A 80 -14.63 1.65 21.44
CA LEU A 80 -15.37 0.52 22.00
C LEU A 80 -14.73 -0.01 23.29
N SER A 81 -13.40 -0.02 23.37
CA SER A 81 -12.66 -0.38 24.57
C SER A 81 -12.96 0.60 25.71
N ASP A 82 -12.84 1.90 25.46
CA ASP A 82 -13.12 2.94 26.46
C ASP A 82 -14.56 2.84 27.00
N ARG A 83 -15.52 2.54 26.12
CA ARG A 83 -16.92 2.34 26.53
C ARG A 83 -17.12 1.05 27.34
N TYR A 84 -16.38 -0.01 27.03
CA TYR A 84 -16.44 -1.24 27.82
C TYR A 84 -15.84 -1.03 29.21
N ASP A 85 -14.72 -0.30 29.31
CA ASP A 85 -14.07 0.03 30.57
C ASP A 85 -14.96 0.94 31.44
N SER A 86 -15.65 1.91 30.83
CA SER A 86 -16.60 2.77 31.55
C SER A 86 -17.80 1.98 32.10
N ILE A 87 -18.39 1.10 31.28
CA ILE A 87 -19.51 0.24 31.70
C ILE A 87 -19.07 -0.72 32.82
N SER A 88 -17.89 -1.33 32.68
CA SER A 88 -17.36 -2.25 33.68
C SER A 88 -17.11 -1.56 35.01
N THR A 89 -16.61 -0.31 34.98
CA THR A 89 -16.38 0.51 36.17
C THR A 89 -17.70 0.88 36.86
N GLU A 90 -18.70 1.34 36.09
CA GLU A 90 -20.03 1.69 36.61
C GLU A 90 -20.76 0.50 37.24
N GLN A 91 -20.64 -0.71 36.68
CA GLN A 91 -21.23 -1.93 37.25
C GLN A 91 -20.59 -2.30 38.59
N MET A 92 -19.27 -2.11 38.73
CA MET A 92 -18.53 -2.42 39.97
C MET A 92 -18.91 -1.47 41.11
N ASP A 93 -19.06 -0.18 40.83
CA ASP A 93 -19.44 0.83 41.83
C ASP A 93 -20.88 0.65 42.32
N MET A 94 -21.80 0.24 41.44
CA MET A 94 -23.19 -0.08 41.80
C MET A 94 -23.31 -1.33 42.69
N GLU A 95 -22.53 -2.38 42.42
CA GLU A 95 -22.52 -3.58 43.27
C GLU A 95 -21.97 -3.29 44.67
N GLN A 96 -20.94 -2.46 44.77
CA GLN A 96 -20.40 -2.03 46.08
C GLN A 96 -21.37 -1.14 46.86
N ALA A 97 -22.22 -0.36 46.19
CA ALA A 97 -23.21 0.51 46.85
C ALA A 97 -24.45 -0.21 47.39
N LEU A 98 -24.68 -1.47 46.98
CA LEU A 98 -25.82 -2.29 47.39
C LEU A 98 -25.48 -3.30 48.51
N ALA A 99 -24.21 -3.40 48.90
CA ALA A 99 -23.70 -4.24 49.98
C ALA A 99 -23.59 -3.48 51.31
#